data_AF-H1Z2Q1-F1
#
_entry.id   AF-H1Z2Q1-F1
#
_cell.length_a   1.000
_cell.length_b   1.000
_cell.length_c   1.000
_cell.angle_alpha   90.00
_cell.angle_beta   90.00
_cell.angle_gamma   90.00
#
_symmetry.space_group_name_H-M   'P 1'
#
loop_
_entity.id
_entity.type
_entity.pdbx_description
1 polymer ?
#
loop_
_entity_poly.entity_id
_entity_poly.type
_entity_poly.pdbx_seq_one_letter_code
_entity_poly.pdbx_strand_id
1 'polypeptide(L)'
;MKLIHTVLLFTLLISALSIPVMAEDDIVITFSDLDFDKSTEILIYDGTGELVRETNTSGTVSLNQSYSYLFVFKPSEKTWFSDPFQSLEFLKIQMPTYVAYLIWIVAVIGLMAILVAVFGGRRR
;
A
#
# COMPACT_ATOMS: atom_id res chain seq x y z
N MET A 1 -40.65 2.32 59.12
CA MET A 1 -40.56 2.93 57.77
C MET A 1 -39.15 3.31 57.33
N LYS A 2 -38.27 3.82 58.20
CA LYS A 2 -36.90 4.24 57.83
C LYS A 2 -36.02 3.09 57.30
N LEU A 3 -36.03 1.93 57.95
CA LEU A 3 -35.22 0.77 57.57
C LEU A 3 -35.49 0.27 56.14
N ILE A 4 -36.76 0.24 55.73
CA ILE A 4 -37.17 -0.19 54.39
C ILE A 4 -36.66 0.77 53.31
N HIS A 5 -36.68 2.08 53.58
CA HIS A 5 -36.14 3.08 52.66
C HIS A 5 -34.62 2.94 52.52
N THR A 6 -33.90 2.67 53.61
CA THR A 6 -32.44 2.50 53.55
C THR A 6 -32.04 1.26 52.75
N VAL A 7 -32.76 0.14 52.93
CA VAL A 7 -32.51 -1.10 52.19
C VAL A 7 -32.78 -0.92 50.70
N LEU A 8 -33.87 -0.23 50.34
CA LEU A 8 -34.26 0.01 48.95
C LEU A 8 -33.29 0.96 48.23
N LEU A 9 -32.78 1.97 48.94
CA LEU A 9 -31.78 2.89 48.40
C LEU A 9 -30.42 2.18 48.21
N PHE A 10 -30.07 1.26 49.12
CA PHE A 10 -28.85 0.47 49.02
C PHE A 10 -28.90 -0.54 47.88
N THR A 11 -30.03 -1.23 47.66
CA THR A 11 -30.19 -2.14 46.51
C THR A 11 -30.18 -1.40 45.18
N LEU A 12 -30.76 -0.20 45.10
CA LEU A 12 -30.73 0.64 43.90
C LEU A 12 -29.31 1.15 43.59
N LEU A 13 -28.52 1.46 44.61
CA LEU A 13 -27.12 1.84 44.45
C LEU A 13 -26.29 0.66 43.89
N ILE A 14 -26.48 -0.54 44.43
CA ILE A 14 -25.78 -1.74 43.97
C ILE A 14 -26.18 -2.09 42.53
N SER A 15 -27.46 -1.95 42.17
CA SER A 15 -27.91 -2.20 40.80
C SER A 15 -27.35 -1.17 39.80
N ALA A 16 -27.18 0.09 40.22
CA ALA A 16 -26.57 1.12 39.40
C ALA A 16 -25.05 0.92 39.23
N LEU A 17 -24.37 0.31 40.21
CA LEU A 17 -22.94 -0.01 40.15
C LEU A 17 -22.64 -1.32 39.40
N SER A 18 -23.65 -2.14 39.12
CA SER A 18 -23.50 -3.42 38.41
C SER A 18 -23.80 -3.32 36.92
N ILE A 19 -23.76 -2.10 36.35
CA ILE A 19 -23.70 -1.93 34.90
C ILE A 19 -22.39 -2.58 34.43
N PRO A 20 -22.43 -3.63 33.59
CA PRO A 20 -21.22 -4.18 33.03
C PRO A 20 -20.57 -3.09 32.19
N VAL A 21 -19.39 -2.63 32.60
CA VAL A 21 -18.47 -1.92 31.71
C VAL A 21 -18.11 -2.95 30.65
N MET A 22 -18.78 -2.87 29.51
CA MET A 22 -18.37 -3.61 28.32
C MET A 22 -17.02 -2.99 27.93
N ALA A 23 -15.93 -3.68 28.25
CA ALA A 23 -14.65 -3.36 27.66
C ALA A 23 -14.83 -3.54 26.15
N GLU A 24 -14.63 -2.48 25.39
CA GLU A 24 -14.52 -2.61 23.94
C GLU A 24 -13.26 -3.45 23.69
N ASP A 25 -13.46 -4.67 23.19
CA ASP A 25 -12.35 -5.52 22.79
C ASP A 25 -11.75 -4.94 21.50
N ASP A 26 -10.48 -4.57 21.56
CA ASP A 26 -9.70 -4.24 20.38
C ASP A 26 -9.13 -5.53 19.76
N ILE A 27 -9.16 -5.64 18.43
CA ILE A 27 -8.36 -6.63 17.68
C ILE A 27 -7.00 -6.02 17.38
N VAL A 28 -5.96 -6.79 17.68
CA VAL A 28 -4.59 -6.49 17.27
C VAL A 28 -4.28 -7.25 15.98
N ILE A 29 -3.99 -6.52 14.90
CA ILE A 29 -3.59 -7.05 13.60
C ILE A 29 -2.11 -6.73 13.38
N THR A 30 -1.31 -7.77 13.10
CA THR A 30 0.10 -7.62 12.75
C THR A 30 0.28 -7.97 11.27
N PHE A 31 0.85 -7.05 10.50
CA PHE A 31 0.99 -7.21 9.05
C PHE A 31 2.26 -7.96 8.63
N SER A 32 3.15 -8.28 9.58
CA SER A 32 4.41 -9.01 9.30
C SER A 32 4.19 -10.46 8.87
N ASP A 33 3.04 -11.02 9.21
CA ASP A 33 2.68 -12.40 8.89
C ASP A 33 2.09 -12.53 7.48
N LEU A 34 1.79 -11.40 6.85
CA LEU A 34 1.35 -11.34 5.47
C LEU A 34 2.59 -11.18 4.59
N ASP A 35 2.78 -12.12 3.64
CA ASP A 35 3.91 -12.15 2.71
C ASP A 35 3.79 -11.03 1.65
N PHE A 36 3.74 -9.80 2.11
CA PHE A 36 3.73 -8.61 1.29
C PHE A 36 5.15 -8.11 1.08
N ASP A 37 5.39 -7.51 -0.08
CA ASP A 37 6.65 -6.84 -0.35
C ASP A 37 6.89 -5.76 0.72
N LYS A 38 8.14 -5.64 1.20
CA LYS A 38 8.55 -4.73 2.29
C LYS A 38 8.23 -3.26 2.01
N SER A 39 7.90 -2.96 0.77
CA SER A 39 7.56 -1.65 0.25
C SER A 39 6.05 -1.41 0.17
N THR A 40 5.19 -2.27 0.72
CA THR A 40 3.73 -2.09 0.66
C THR A 40 3.25 -1.15 1.77
N GLU A 41 2.53 -0.11 1.37
CA GLU A 41 1.84 0.84 2.25
C GLU A 41 0.40 0.35 2.47
N ILE A 42 -0.07 0.39 3.71
CA ILE A 42 -1.37 -0.13 4.12
C ILE A 42 -2.17 1.02 4.71
N LEU A 43 -3.25 1.37 4.03
CA LEU A 43 -4.19 2.41 4.46
C LEU A 43 -5.43 1.74 5.04
N ILE A 44 -5.84 2.17 6.22
CA ILE A 44 -6.98 1.63 6.97
C ILE A 44 -8.05 2.72 7.05
N TYR A 45 -9.20 2.45 6.46
CA TYR A 45 -10.36 3.31 6.50
C TYR A 45 -11.46 2.70 7.38
N ASP A 46 -12.28 3.56 7.98
CA ASP A 46 -13.48 3.12 8.68
C ASP A 46 -14.64 2.82 7.68
N GLY A 47 -15.76 2.36 8.21
CA GLY A 47 -16.97 2.13 7.41
C GLY A 47 -17.61 3.38 6.81
N THR A 48 -17.17 4.59 7.21
CA THR A 48 -17.63 5.87 6.65
C THR A 48 -16.74 6.38 5.52
N GLY A 49 -15.56 5.77 5.34
CA GLY A 49 -14.56 6.15 4.34
C GLY A 49 -13.52 7.15 4.86
N GLU A 50 -13.47 7.41 6.16
CA GLU A 50 -12.44 8.23 6.79
C GLU A 50 -11.18 7.42 7.07
N LEU A 51 -10.02 8.04 6.85
CA LEU A 51 -8.73 7.40 7.10
C LEU A 51 -8.50 7.31 8.61
N VAL A 52 -8.43 6.08 9.11
CA VAL A 52 -8.18 5.77 10.52
C VAL A 52 -6.68 5.73 10.79
N ARG A 53 -5.93 5.04 9.92
CA ARG A 53 -4.49 4.83 10.12
C ARG A 53 -3.78 4.46 8.81
N GLU A 54 -2.52 4.84 8.74
CA GLU A 54 -1.56 4.40 7.72
C GLU A 54 -0.47 3.57 8.40
N THR A 55 -0.10 2.44 7.80
CA THR A 55 0.93 1.55 8.32
C THR A 55 1.67 0.83 7.18
N ASN A 56 2.64 0.00 7.53
CA ASN A 56 3.44 -0.78 6.60
C ASN A 56 3.40 -2.27 6.96
N THR A 57 4.06 -3.10 6.17
CA THR A 57 4.08 -4.56 6.36
C THR A 57 4.76 -5.02 7.65
N SER A 58 5.50 -4.15 8.35
CA SER A 58 6.08 -4.47 9.66
C SER A 58 5.26 -3.97 10.84
N GLY A 59 4.16 -3.26 10.56
CA GLY A 59 3.34 -2.60 11.58
C GLY A 59 2.38 -3.54 12.30
N THR A 60 1.98 -3.10 13.49
CA THR A 60 0.87 -3.67 14.27
C THR A 60 -0.15 -2.58 14.53
N VAL A 61 -1.43 -2.89 14.37
CA VAL A 61 -2.55 -1.95 14.58
C VAL A 61 -3.59 -2.56 15.50
N SER A 62 -4.07 -1.76 16.45
CA SER A 62 -5.21 -2.07 17.34
C SER A 62 -6.46 -1.40 16.75
N LEU A 63 -7.51 -2.18 16.47
CA LEU A 63 -8.78 -1.71 15.92
C LEU A 63 -9.94 -2.20 16.77
N ASN A 64 -10.91 -1.33 17.07
CA ASN A 64 -12.10 -1.70 17.83
C ASN A 64 -12.98 -2.68 17.04
N GLN A 65 -13.34 -3.81 17.66
CA GLN A 65 -14.14 -4.90 17.07
C GLN A 65 -15.55 -4.53 16.61
N SER A 66 -16.09 -3.46 17.17
CA SER A 66 -17.48 -3.03 16.93
C SER A 66 -17.67 -2.36 15.57
N TYR A 67 -16.57 -2.03 14.88
CA TYR A 67 -16.59 -1.31 13.62
C TYR A 67 -16.09 -2.17 12.46
N SER A 68 -16.56 -1.82 11.26
CA SER A 68 -16.05 -2.38 10.01
C SER A 68 -14.95 -1.48 9.46
N TYR A 69 -13.89 -2.10 8.94
CA TYR A 69 -12.75 -1.39 8.35
C TYR A 69 -12.46 -1.90 6.94
N LEU A 70 -11.96 -1.00 6.10
CA LEU A 70 -11.47 -1.29 4.77
C LEU A 70 -9.95 -1.13 4.74
N PHE A 71 -9.26 -2.20 4.34
CA PHE A 71 -7.81 -2.19 4.14
C PHE A 71 -7.49 -2.00 2.66
N VAL A 72 -6.73 -0.96 2.35
CA VAL A 72 -6.25 -0.66 1.00
C VAL A 72 -4.74 -0.86 0.97
N PHE A 73 -4.31 -1.81 0.15
CA PHE A 73 -2.89 -2.11 -0.06
C PHE A 73 -2.39 -1.33 -1.26
N LYS A 74 -1.49 -0.38 -1.02
CA LYS A 74 -0.85 0.41 -2.07
C LYS A 74 0.59 -0.09 -2.23
N PRO A 75 0.97 -0.65 -3.40
CA PRO A 75 2.38 -0.89 -3.69
C PRO A 75 3.09 0.47 -3.69
N SER A 76 4.17 0.62 -2.90
CA SER A 76 4.93 1.88 -2.97
C SER A 76 5.55 2.05 -4.36
N GLU A 77 5.76 3.31 -4.72
CA GLU A 77 6.32 3.75 -6.00
C GLU A 77 7.73 3.20 -6.28
N LYS A 78 8.33 2.49 -5.34
CA LYS A 78 9.72 2.04 -5.39
C LYS A 78 9.97 0.90 -6.38
N THR A 79 8.96 0.23 -6.91
CA THR A 79 9.16 -0.95 -7.80
C THR A 79 9.25 -0.61 -9.29
N TRP A 80 8.79 0.56 -9.74
CA TRP A 80 8.87 0.90 -11.17
C TRP A 80 10.28 1.30 -11.64
N PHE A 81 11.13 1.73 -10.70
CA PHE A 81 12.47 2.24 -10.99
C PHE A 81 13.58 1.53 -10.17
N SER A 82 13.25 0.51 -9.39
CA SER A 82 14.25 -0.26 -8.63
C SER A 82 15.14 -1.12 -9.53
N ASP A 83 14.63 -1.53 -10.70
CA ASP A 83 15.40 -2.30 -11.68
C ASP A 83 15.45 -1.58 -13.04
N PRO A 84 16.62 -1.06 -13.46
CA PRO A 84 16.76 -0.40 -14.75
C PRO A 84 16.48 -1.34 -15.94
N PHE A 85 16.54 -2.67 -15.74
CA PHE A 85 16.18 -3.65 -16.76
C PHE A 85 14.66 -3.83 -16.91
N GLN A 86 13.88 -3.66 -15.84
CA GLN A 86 12.41 -3.65 -15.94
C GLN A 86 11.91 -2.42 -16.71
N SER A 87 12.54 -1.26 -16.54
CA SER A 87 12.17 -0.05 -17.29
C SER A 87 12.39 -0.23 -18.81
N LEU A 88 13.40 -1.01 -19.20
CA LEU A 88 13.65 -1.41 -20.61
C LEU A 88 12.56 -2.36 -21.14
N GLU A 89 11.99 -3.22 -20.29
CA GLU A 89 10.87 -4.08 -20.66
C GLU A 89 9.57 -3.28 -20.83
N PHE A 90 9.31 -2.30 -19.96
CA PHE A 90 8.19 -1.37 -20.13
C PHE A 90 8.29 -0.55 -21.42
N LEU A 91 9.51 -0.12 -21.78
CA LEU A 91 9.76 0.56 -23.05
C LEU A 91 9.40 -0.34 -24.24
N LYS A 92 9.74 -1.64 -24.18
CA LYS A 92 9.40 -2.61 -25.23
C LYS A 92 7.91 -2.89 -25.34
N ILE A 93 7.19 -2.93 -24.22
CA ILE A 93 5.74 -3.21 -24.17
C ILE A 93 4.93 -2.00 -24.64
N GLN A 94 5.37 -0.78 -24.29
CA GLN A 94 4.65 0.45 -24.63
C GLN A 94 5.10 1.10 -25.94
N MET A 95 6.26 0.72 -26.51
CA MET A 95 6.71 1.31 -27.77
C MET A 95 5.77 0.92 -28.90
N PRO A 96 5.05 1.89 -29.51
CA PRO A 96 4.28 1.62 -30.71
C PRO A 96 5.21 1.12 -31.81
N THR A 97 4.75 0.16 -32.61
CA THR A 97 5.56 -0.53 -33.62
C THR A 97 6.29 0.44 -34.57
N TYR A 98 5.70 1.60 -34.85
CA TYR A 98 6.31 2.65 -35.68
C TYR A 98 7.56 3.29 -35.06
N VAL A 99 7.64 3.39 -33.72
CA VAL A 99 8.83 3.92 -33.02
C VAL A 99 9.99 2.94 -33.12
N ALA A 100 9.71 1.64 -33.01
CA ALA A 100 10.71 0.60 -33.21
C ALA A 100 11.30 0.64 -34.64
N TYR A 101 10.47 0.80 -35.66
CA TYR A 101 10.94 0.97 -37.05
C TYR A 101 11.79 2.24 -37.24
N LEU A 102 11.41 3.36 -36.63
CA LEU A 102 12.18 4.60 -36.68
C LEU A 102 13.58 4.45 -36.09
N ILE A 103 13.68 3.84 -34.90
CA ILE A 103 14.97 3.57 -34.25
C ILE A 103 15.85 2.68 -35.13
N TRP A 104 15.25 1.67 -35.77
CA TRP A 104 15.96 0.76 -36.67
C TRP A 104 16.51 1.49 -37.90
N ILE A 105 15.73 2.38 -38.51
CA ILE A 105 16.17 3.20 -39.65
C ILE A 105 17.36 4.09 -39.25
N VAL A 106 17.27 4.76 -38.10
CA VAL A 106 18.36 5.62 -37.59
C VAL A 106 19.63 4.79 -37.34
N ALA A 107 19.50 3.60 -36.76
CA ALA A 107 20.63 2.70 -36.53
C ALA A 107 21.32 2.26 -37.83
N VAL A 108 20.55 1.91 -38.86
CA VAL A 108 21.10 1.51 -40.17
C VAL A 108 21.79 2.67 -40.86
N ILE A 109 21.16 3.85 -40.90
CA ILE A 109 21.75 5.04 -41.53
C ILE A 109 23.03 5.44 -40.80
N GLY A 110 23.02 5.44 -39.47
CA GLY A 110 24.19 5.73 -38.64
C GLY A 110 25.32 4.74 -38.89
N LEU A 111 25.02 3.44 -38.94
CA LEU A 111 26.01 2.40 -39.22
C LEU A 111 26.62 2.54 -40.62
N MET A 112 25.80 2.84 -41.63
CA MET A 112 26.27 3.11 -42.99
C MET A 112 27.16 4.36 -43.05
N ALA A 113 26.78 5.44 -42.36
CA ALA A 113 27.60 6.65 -42.28
C ALA A 113 28.96 6.38 -41.61
N ILE A 114 28.98 5.57 -40.54
CA ILE A 114 30.22 5.15 -39.87
C ILE A 114 31.08 4.31 -40.81
N LEU A 115 30.50 3.33 -41.52
CA LEU A 115 31.25 2.50 -42.47
C LEU A 115 31.84 3.36 -43.60
N VAL A 116 31.10 4.31 -44.14
CA VAL A 116 31.61 5.24 -45.17
C VAL A 116 32.71 6.12 -44.61
N ALA A 117 32.59 6.63 -43.39
CA ALA A 117 33.64 7.42 -42.74
C ALA A 117 34.92 6.60 -42.50
N VAL A 118 34.79 5.37 -42.00
CA VAL A 118 35.91 4.50 -41.63
C VAL A 118 36.61 3.91 -42.87
N PHE A 119 35.86 3.48 -43.88
CA PHE A 119 36.42 2.83 -45.07
C PHE A 119 36.63 3.78 -46.25
N GLY A 120 35.83 4.85 -46.36
CA GLY A 120 35.97 5.88 -47.38
C GLY A 120 37.04 6.93 -47.06
N GLY A 121 37.31 7.19 -45.78
CA GLY A 121 38.38 8.10 -45.34
C GLY A 121 39.80 7.54 -45.54
N ARG A 122 39.95 6.25 -45.85
CA ARG A 122 41.25 5.56 -45.99
C ARG A 122 41.88 5.66 -47.39
N ARG A 123 41.28 6.44 -48.31
CA ARG A 123 41.76 6.67 -49.69
C ARG A 123 42.19 8.12 -49.99
N ARG A 124 42.67 8.85 -48.99
CA ARG A 124 43.43 10.09 -49.19
C ARG A 124 44.71 10.04 -48.39
#